data_AF-A0A951E3H6-F1
#
_entry.id   AF-A0A951E3H6-F1
#
_cell.length_a   1.000
_cell.length_b   1.000
_cell.length_c   1.000
_cell.angle_alpha   90.00
_cell.angle_beta   90.00
_cell.angle_gamma   90.00
#
_symmetry.space_group_name_H-M   'P 1'
#
loop_
_entity.id
_entity.type
_entity.pdbx_description
1 polymer ?
#
loop_
_entity_poly.entity_id
_entity_poly.type
_entity_poly.pdbx_seq_one_letter_code
_entity_poly.pdbx_strand_id
1 'polypeptide(L)' 'AVGKPNIEPQITGKYRTGDIRNCFADISRARAILGYKPFYGLEQGLTELVEWLLTQSAEDRSSVAARELAERGLTV' A
#
# COMPACT_ATOMS: atom_id res chain seq x y z
N ALA A 1 -4.90 12.98 10.72
CA ALA A 1 -6.25 12.75 10.18
C ALA A 1 -6.24 13.08 8.69
N VAL A 2 -6.89 12.28 7.84
CA VAL A 2 -6.80 12.32 6.35
C VAL A 2 -7.56 13.51 5.72
N GLY A 3 -7.70 14.64 6.44
CA GLY A 3 -8.40 15.83 5.96
C GLY A 3 -9.89 15.67 5.64
N LYS A 4 -10.51 14.53 6.02
CA LYS A 4 -11.90 14.19 5.72
C LYS A 4 -12.66 13.91 7.03
N PRO A 5 -13.10 14.95 7.77
CA PRO A 5 -13.65 14.81 9.12
C PRO A 5 -14.99 14.07 9.18
N ASN A 6 -15.67 13.89 8.06
CA ASN A 6 -16.99 13.27 7.98
C ASN A 6 -16.95 11.81 7.46
N ILE A 7 -15.76 11.22 7.33
CA ILE A 7 -15.59 9.84 6.86
C ILE A 7 -14.93 9.05 7.98
N GLU A 8 -15.69 8.11 8.54
CA GLU A 8 -15.20 7.17 9.55
C GLU A 8 -14.59 5.94 8.87
N PRO A 9 -13.39 5.49 9.28
CA PRO A 9 -12.79 4.28 8.74
C PRO A 9 -13.53 3.04 9.22
N GLN A 10 -13.81 2.12 8.31
CA GLN A 10 -14.28 0.79 8.68
C GLN A 10 -13.09 -0.12 9.01
N ILE A 11 -12.95 -0.51 10.28
CA ILE A 11 -11.92 -1.47 10.71
C ILE A 11 -12.48 -2.89 10.56
N THR A 12 -12.09 -3.57 9.48
CA THR A 12 -12.65 -4.90 9.15
C THR A 12 -12.04 -6.04 9.95
N GLY A 13 -10.82 -5.87 10.48
CA GLY A 13 -10.06 -6.93 11.15
C GLY A 13 -9.58 -8.06 10.23
N LYS A 14 -9.85 -7.96 8.92
CA LYS A 14 -9.53 -9.00 7.94
C LYS A 14 -8.16 -8.77 7.31
N TYR A 15 -7.46 -9.86 7.03
CA TYR A 15 -6.21 -9.86 6.27
C TYR A 15 -6.22 -11.02 5.27
N ARG A 16 -5.24 -11.04 4.36
CA ARG A 16 -5.14 -12.11 3.38
C ARG A 16 -4.23 -13.21 3.88
N THR A 17 -4.56 -14.44 3.53
CA THR A 17 -3.65 -15.58 3.72
C THR A 17 -2.34 -15.29 2.97
N GLY A 18 -1.23 -15.26 3.71
CA GLY A 18 0.10 -14.98 3.16
C GLY A 18 0.56 -13.52 3.26
N ASP A 19 -0.24 -12.61 3.82
CA ASP A 19 0.25 -11.26 4.12
C ASP A 19 1.43 -11.33 5.10
N ILE A 20 2.56 -10.71 4.72
CA ILE A 20 3.78 -10.67 5.53
C ILE A 20 3.77 -9.40 6.37
N ARG A 21 3.91 -9.56 7.70
CA ARG A 21 3.86 -8.43 8.66
C ARG A 21 4.96 -7.40 8.43
N ASN A 22 6.18 -7.86 8.15
CA ASN A 22 7.37 -7.03 7.98
C ASN A 22 8.18 -7.55 6.79
N CYS A 23 8.37 -6.73 5.76
CA CYS A 23 9.16 -7.08 4.59
C CYS A 23 10.17 -5.96 4.31
N PHE A 24 11.44 -6.22 4.58
CA PHE A 24 12.54 -5.27 4.38
C PHE A 24 13.56 -5.85 3.42
N ALA A 25 13.92 -5.07 2.40
CA ALA A 25 14.93 -5.49 1.43
C ALA A 25 16.34 -5.20 1.93
N ASP A 26 17.21 -6.22 1.95
CA ASP A 26 18.65 -5.99 1.96
C ASP A 26 19.10 -5.58 0.55
N ILE A 27 19.52 -4.32 0.44
CA ILE A 27 19.94 -3.72 -0.83
C ILE A 27 21.45 -3.75 -1.05
N SER A 28 22.23 -4.46 -0.22
CA SER A 28 23.69 -4.50 -0.30
C SER A 28 24.20 -4.93 -1.67
N ARG A 29 23.55 -5.93 -2.29
CA ARG A 29 23.92 -6.41 -3.63
C ARG A 29 23.61 -5.37 -4.72
N ALA A 30 22.46 -4.70 -4.63
CA ALA A 30 22.10 -3.64 -5.59
C ALA A 30 23.06 -2.44 -5.47
N ARG A 31 23.47 -2.08 -4.25
CA ARG A 31 24.50 -1.06 -4.00
C ARG A 31 25.83 -1.43 -4.65
N ALA A 32 26.30 -2.67 -4.45
CA ALA A 32 27.61 -3.11 -4.94
C ALA A 32 27.67 -3.22 -6.47
N ILE A 33 26.63 -3.77 -7.10
CA ILE A 33 26.66 -4.08 -8.53
C ILE A 33 26.20 -2.89 -9.37
N LEU A 34 25.18 -2.16 -8.91
CA LEU A 34 24.52 -1.11 -9.70
C LEU A 34 24.88 0.31 -9.22
N GLY A 35 25.61 0.44 -8.11
CA GLY A 35 25.80 1.74 -7.45
C GLY A 35 24.48 2.32 -6.90
N TYR A 36 23.45 1.49 -6.76
CA TYR A 36 22.10 1.96 -6.41
C TYR A 36 22.10 2.64 -5.03
N LYS A 37 21.44 3.79 -4.94
CA LYS A 37 21.12 4.45 -3.67
C LYS A 37 19.68 4.96 -3.73
N PRO A 38 18.86 4.77 -2.68
CA PRO A 38 17.56 5.40 -2.61
C PRO A 38 17.70 6.92 -2.70
N PHE A 39 16.95 7.53 -3.62
CA PHE A 39 16.96 8.98 -3.83
C PHE A 39 15.96 9.69 -2.92
N TYR A 40 14.84 9.03 -2.62
CA TYR A 40 13.74 9.57 -1.83
C TYR A 40 13.56 8.77 -0.54
N GLY A 41 13.35 9.49 0.56
CA GLY A 41 12.89 8.90 1.82
C GLY A 41 11.40 8.58 1.77
N LEU A 42 10.92 7.82 2.76
CA LEU A 42 9.50 7.43 2.83
C LEU A 42 8.56 8.63 2.90
N GLU A 43 8.83 9.58 3.80
CA GLU A 43 7.98 10.76 3.98
C GLU A 43 7.89 11.60 2.70
N GLN A 44 9.04 11.89 2.08
CA GLN A 44 9.09 12.65 0.84
C GLN A 44 8.33 11.96 -0.29
N GLY A 45 8.55 10.65 -0.47
CA GLY A 45 7.86 9.88 -1.50
C GLY A 45 6.35 9.77 -1.26
N LEU A 46 5.92 9.67 0.00
CA LEU A 46 4.50 9.65 0.35
C LEU A 46 3.83 11.00 0.07
N THR A 47 4.49 12.12 0.37
CA THR A 47 3.97 13.46 0.05
C THR A 47 3.76 13.62 -1.46
N GLU A 48 4.77 13.30 -2.27
CA GLU A 48 4.68 13.40 -3.74
C GLU A 48 3.60 12.47 -4.30
N LEU A 49 3.50 11.25 -3.78
CA LEU A 49 2.44 10.30 -4.17
C LEU A 49 1.05 10.85 -3.87
N VAL A 50 0.83 11.43 -2.69
CA VAL A 50 -0.48 12.00 -2.30
C VAL A 50 -0.84 13.17 -3.21
N GLU A 51 0.10 14.07 -3.49
CA GLU A 51 -0.12 15.20 -4.40
C GLU A 51 -0.52 14.72 -5.79
N TRP A 52 0.17 13.70 -6.31
CA TRP A 52 -0.20 13.09 -7.59
C TRP A 52 -1.59 12.46 -7.54
N LEU A 53 -1.91 11.68 -6.49
CA LEU A 53 -3.20 11.01 -6.33
C LEU A 53 -4.39 11.97 -6.31
N LEU A 54 -4.23 13.19 -5.79
CA LEU A 54 -5.28 14.21 -5.80
C LEU A 54 -5.73 14.62 -7.21
N THR A 55 -4.89 14.37 -8.22
CA THR A 55 -5.20 14.67 -9.63
C THR A 55 -5.81 13.49 -10.38
N GLN A 56 -5.91 12.32 -9.74
CA GLN A 56 -6.39 11.09 -10.37
C GLN A 56 -7.86 10.83 -10.03
N SER A 57 -8.58 10.20 -10.96
CA SER A 57 -9.89 9.60 -10.71
C SER A 57 -9.73 8.08 -10.76
N ALA A 58 -10.21 7.39 -9.73
CA ALA A 58 -10.11 5.95 -9.62
C ALA A 58 -11.51 5.33 -9.45
N GLU A 59 -11.74 4.20 -10.13
CA GLU A 59 -12.90 3.35 -9.88
C GLU A 59 -12.64 2.50 -8.64
N ASP A 60 -13.51 2.60 -7.63
CA ASP A 60 -13.38 1.78 -6.43
C ASP A 60 -13.87 0.35 -6.68
N ARG A 61 -12.91 -0.58 -6.76
CA ARG A 61 -13.15 -2.02 -6.90
C ARG A 61 -12.83 -2.80 -5.62
N SER A 62 -12.70 -2.13 -4.48
CA SER A 62 -12.28 -2.75 -3.22
C SER A 62 -13.27 -3.82 -2.74
N SER A 63 -14.58 -3.58 -2.89
CA SER A 63 -15.63 -4.55 -2.54
C SER A 63 -15.60 -5.80 -3.43
N VAL A 64 -15.34 -5.61 -4.74
CA VAL A 64 -15.21 -6.70 -5.71
C VAL A 64 -14.00 -7.57 -5.37
N ALA A 65 -12.84 -6.94 -5.15
CA ALA A 65 -11.63 -7.65 -4.76
C ALA A 65 -11.80 -8.42 -3.44
N ALA A 66 -12.47 -7.82 -2.44
CA ALA A 66 -12.75 -8.48 -1.18
C ALA A 66 -13.63 -9.74 -1.35
N ARG A 67 -14.65 -9.67 -2.22
CA ARG A 67 -15.51 -10.81 -2.56
C ARG A 67 -14.71 -11.92 -3.26
N GLU A 68 -13.90 -11.57 -4.25
CA GLU A 68 -13.09 -12.54 -5.00
C GLU A 68 -12.07 -13.26 -4.09
N LEU A 69 -11.47 -12.55 -3.14
CA LEU A 69 -10.57 -13.17 -2.15
C LEU A 69 -11.32 -14.14 -1.23
N ALA A 70 -12.53 -13.78 -0.79
CA ALA A 70 -13.35 -14.63 0.06
C ALA A 70 -13.83 -15.89 -0.67
N GLU A 71 -14.29 -15.76 -1.93
CA GLU A 71 -14.69 -16.89 -2.79
C GLU A 71 -13.54 -17.89 -3.01
N ARG A 72 -12.29 -17.41 -2.95
CA ARG A 72 -11.08 -18.24 -3.08
C ARG A 72 -10.50 -18.73 -1.76
N GLY A 73 -11.13 -18.43 -0.62
CA GLY A 73 -10.64 -18.81 0.71
C GLY A 73 -9.33 -18.12 1.11
N LEU A 74 -9.06 -16.92 0.56
CA LEU A 74 -7.82 -16.17 0.78
C LEU A 74 -7.96 -15.05 1.82
N THR A 75 -9.08 -14.99 2.54
CA THR A 75 -9.32 -14.02 3.62
C THR A 75 -9.45 -14.73 4.95
N VAL A 76 -8.82 -14.16 5.98
CA VAL A 76 -8.89 -14.62 7.38
C VAL A 76 -9.45 -13.50 8.27
#